data_AF-A0A8I1MEK4-F1
#
_entry.id   AF-A0A8I1MEK4-F1
#
_cell.length_a   1.000
_cell.length_b   1.000
_cell.length_c   1.000
_cell.angle_alpha   90.00
_cell.angle_beta   90.00
_cell.angle_gamma   90.00
#
_symmetry.space_group_name_H-M   'P 1'
#
loop_
_entity.id
_entity.type
_entity.pdbx_description
1 polymer ?
#
loop_
_entity_poly.entity_id
_entity_poly.type
_entity_poly.pdbx_seq_one_letter_code
_entity_poly.pdbx_strand_id
1 'polypeptide(L)'
;MLDSTIHPLSFDAQHKVVQTNTSYYHTKWSSVTDPAKNNSWNWMAFLFFPFWLAYRKLYKIFLIIALIDIPLLVATYIIDIPFLVELLFYLVIAIVIGINANRWYYKHAFKLVQSAMDLPEEKQILYLKDKGGTHIGSLIGLNALVIAFSIGADYGLSYLPTKTNAKDIMRYSDEGITLEAFTDNPTWTYIKKEDNHHIIQFKGYDYAEKEHVRILFYTYIHKQVYEWHEVYINGKKLSDEEAEEYEYWIEDNTWY
;
A
#
# COMPACT_ATOMS: atom_id res chain seq x y z
N MET A 1 9.21 -43.45 15.03
CA MET A 1 9.76 -42.41 14.13
C MET A 1 9.04 -42.59 12.79
N LEU A 2 8.06 -41.74 12.49
CA LEU A 2 7.34 -41.74 11.22
C LEU A 2 8.19 -40.96 10.22
N ASP A 3 8.57 -41.62 9.13
CA ASP A 3 9.30 -41.03 8.03
C ASP A 3 8.47 -39.89 7.42
N SER A 4 8.89 -38.65 7.66
CA SER A 4 8.18 -37.45 7.20
C SER A 4 8.57 -37.07 5.77
N THR A 5 8.81 -38.06 4.91
CA THR A 5 8.93 -37.84 3.48
C THR A 5 7.56 -37.46 2.94
N ILE A 6 7.38 -36.16 2.68
CA ILE A 6 6.28 -35.64 1.87
C ILE A 6 6.38 -36.35 0.52
N HIS A 7 5.61 -37.42 0.30
CA HIS A 7 5.47 -37.95 -1.04
C HIS A 7 4.84 -36.85 -1.90
N PRO A 8 5.45 -36.48 -3.03
CA PRO A 8 4.89 -35.44 -3.87
C PRO A 8 3.48 -35.84 -4.27
N LEU A 9 2.53 -34.89 -4.16
CA LEU A 9 1.15 -35.11 -4.60
C LEU A 9 1.15 -35.76 -5.98
N SER A 10 0.41 -36.87 -6.13
CA SER A 10 0.22 -37.47 -7.45
C SER A 10 -0.40 -36.44 -8.39
N PHE A 11 -0.11 -36.55 -9.69
CA PHE A 11 -0.65 -35.63 -10.68
C PHE A 11 -2.19 -35.55 -10.64
N ASP A 12 -2.86 -36.69 -10.40
CA ASP A 12 -4.31 -36.76 -10.24
C ASP A 12 -4.80 -35.99 -8.99
N ALA A 13 -4.12 -36.15 -7.85
CA ALA A 13 -4.44 -35.40 -6.63
C ALA A 13 -4.24 -33.89 -6.82
N GLN A 14 -3.16 -33.48 -7.50
CA GLN A 14 -2.92 -32.07 -7.86
C GLN A 14 -4.06 -31.51 -8.73
N HIS A 15 -4.50 -32.28 -9.74
CA HIS A 15 -5.56 -31.85 -10.64
C HIS A 15 -6.88 -31.62 -9.89
N LYS A 16 -7.26 -32.56 -9.01
CA LYS A 16 -8.48 -32.48 -8.20
C LYS A 16 -8.50 -31.29 -7.25
N VAL A 17 -7.37 -30.96 -6.61
CA VAL A 17 -7.30 -29.86 -5.64
C VAL A 17 -7.09 -28.49 -6.31
N VAL A 18 -6.32 -28.40 -7.40
CA VAL A 18 -6.01 -27.12 -8.07
C VAL A 18 -7.17 -26.67 -8.95
N GLN A 19 -7.86 -27.60 -9.61
CA GLN A 19 -9.03 -27.43 -10.50
C GLN A 19 -8.77 -26.57 -11.75
N THR A 20 -8.30 -25.34 -11.59
CA THR A 20 -8.00 -24.39 -12.68
C THR A 20 -6.51 -24.07 -12.74
N ASN A 21 -6.00 -23.95 -13.97
CA ASN A 21 -4.58 -23.73 -14.26
C ASN A 21 -3.68 -24.90 -13.80
N THR A 22 -4.19 -26.13 -13.87
CA THR A 22 -3.52 -27.35 -13.39
C THR A 22 -2.19 -27.60 -14.09
N SER A 23 -2.10 -27.40 -15.41
CA SER A 23 -0.86 -27.56 -16.17
C SER A 23 0.25 -26.61 -15.71
N TYR A 24 -0.09 -25.36 -15.37
CA TYR A 24 0.86 -24.38 -14.84
C TYR A 24 1.43 -24.86 -13.50
N TYR A 25 0.57 -25.23 -12.55
CA TYR A 25 1.03 -25.66 -11.24
C TYR A 25 1.77 -26.99 -11.28
N HIS A 26 1.32 -27.93 -12.13
CA HIS A 26 2.08 -29.15 -12.37
C HIS A 26 3.50 -28.81 -12.83
N THR A 27 3.65 -27.97 -13.85
CA THR A 27 4.96 -27.57 -14.39
C THR A 27 5.82 -26.88 -13.34
N LYS A 28 5.25 -25.94 -12.58
CA LYS A 28 5.97 -25.18 -11.55
C LYS A 28 6.39 -26.00 -10.35
N TRP A 29 5.64 -27.04 -10.02
CA TRP A 29 5.97 -27.96 -8.93
C TRP A 29 6.90 -29.06 -9.41
N SER A 30 6.78 -29.56 -10.64
CA SER A 30 7.73 -30.55 -11.18
C SER A 30 9.11 -29.95 -11.51
N SER A 31 9.19 -28.63 -11.71
CA SER A 31 10.46 -27.95 -12.02
C SER A 31 11.40 -27.77 -10.82
N VAL A 32 11.03 -28.23 -9.62
CA VAL A 32 11.85 -28.11 -8.40
C VAL A 32 11.96 -29.46 -7.69
N THR A 33 13.04 -29.64 -6.93
CA THR A 33 13.35 -30.92 -6.24
C THR A 33 12.32 -31.31 -5.18
N ASP A 34 11.89 -30.35 -4.35
CA ASP A 34 10.86 -30.54 -3.33
C ASP A 34 9.93 -29.32 -3.33
N PRO A 35 8.72 -29.40 -3.90
CA PRO A 35 7.77 -28.28 -3.96
C PRO A 35 7.28 -27.77 -2.61
N ALA A 36 7.48 -28.52 -1.53
CA ALA A 36 7.20 -28.07 -0.17
C ALA A 36 8.35 -27.24 0.43
N LYS A 37 9.57 -27.34 -0.09
CA LYS A 37 10.75 -26.64 0.46
C LYS A 37 11.31 -25.60 -0.49
N ASN A 38 11.39 -25.93 -1.77
CA ASN A 38 11.96 -25.10 -2.82
C ASN A 38 10.95 -24.09 -3.38
N ASN A 39 11.49 -22.98 -3.87
CA ASN A 39 10.72 -21.86 -4.40
C ASN A 39 10.71 -21.86 -5.93
N SER A 40 9.68 -21.26 -6.51
CA SER A 40 9.62 -20.96 -7.94
C SER A 40 8.86 -19.67 -8.18
N TRP A 41 9.32 -18.88 -9.15
CA TRP A 41 8.77 -17.55 -9.41
C TRP A 41 7.33 -17.59 -9.94
N ASN A 42 6.50 -16.70 -9.40
CA ASN A 42 5.12 -16.46 -9.79
C ASN A 42 4.87 -14.97 -10.09
N TRP A 43 4.73 -14.64 -11.37
CA TRP A 43 4.45 -13.28 -11.84
C TRP A 43 3.12 -12.70 -11.35
N MET A 44 2.06 -13.51 -11.32
CA MET A 44 0.74 -13.04 -10.89
C MET A 44 0.72 -12.71 -9.41
N ALA A 45 1.41 -13.51 -8.60
CA ALA A 45 1.56 -13.25 -7.19
C ALA A 45 2.51 -12.08 -6.91
N PHE A 46 3.51 -11.83 -7.77
CA PHE A 46 4.36 -10.64 -7.65
C PHE A 46 3.58 -9.34 -7.91
N LEU A 47 2.89 -9.25 -9.05
CA LEU A 47 2.19 -8.02 -9.46
C LEU A 47 0.88 -7.79 -8.69
N PHE A 48 0.17 -8.87 -8.33
CA PHE A 48 -1.18 -8.81 -7.77
C PHE A 48 -1.30 -9.67 -6.51
N PHE A 49 -0.33 -9.56 -5.59
CA PHE A 49 -0.25 -10.44 -4.42
C PHE A 49 -1.54 -10.54 -3.58
N PRO A 50 -2.27 -9.45 -3.23
CA PRO A 50 -3.39 -9.58 -2.31
C PRO A 50 -4.58 -10.27 -3.02
N PHE A 51 -4.81 -9.96 -4.30
CA PHE A 51 -5.79 -10.62 -5.15
C PHE A 51 -5.46 -12.10 -5.34
N TRP A 52 -4.20 -12.43 -5.64
CA TRP A 52 -3.76 -13.81 -5.89
C TRP A 52 -3.92 -14.68 -4.64
N LEU A 53 -3.52 -14.18 -3.47
CA LEU A 53 -3.64 -14.89 -2.19
C LEU A 53 -5.11 -15.18 -1.85
N ALA A 54 -5.98 -14.16 -1.95
CA ALA A 54 -7.41 -14.31 -1.67
C ALA A 54 -8.10 -15.26 -2.67
N TYR A 55 -7.79 -15.12 -3.96
CA TYR A 55 -8.35 -15.96 -5.03
C TYR A 55 -8.01 -17.44 -4.86
N ARG A 56 -6.78 -17.76 -4.45
CA ARG A 56 -6.28 -19.12 -4.20
C ARG A 56 -6.55 -19.61 -2.77
N LYS A 57 -7.40 -18.90 -2.02
CA LYS A 57 -7.84 -19.25 -0.66
C LYS A 57 -6.74 -19.30 0.40
N LEU A 58 -5.63 -18.59 0.19
CA LEU A 58 -4.52 -18.45 1.14
C LEU A 58 -4.82 -17.39 2.21
N TYR A 59 -5.98 -17.47 2.85
CA TYR A 59 -6.53 -16.41 3.72
C TYR A 59 -5.62 -16.07 4.91
N LYS A 60 -4.92 -17.05 5.47
CA LYS A 60 -3.98 -16.80 6.58
C LYS A 60 -2.83 -15.88 6.15
N ILE A 61 -2.26 -16.13 4.97
CA ILE A 61 -1.16 -15.32 4.45
C ILE A 61 -1.69 -13.94 4.04
N PHE A 62 -2.86 -13.90 3.38
CA PHE A 62 -3.55 -12.65 3.08
C PHE A 62 -3.74 -11.76 4.31
N LEU A 63 -4.28 -12.32 5.41
CA LEU A 63 -4.49 -11.58 6.66
C LEU A 63 -3.19 -11.11 7.30
N ILE A 64 -2.12 -11.93 7.29
CA ILE A 64 -0.81 -11.51 7.81
C ILE A 64 -0.30 -10.30 7.03
N ILE A 65 -0.36 -10.33 5.70
CA ILE A 65 0.09 -9.20 4.86
C ILE A 65 -0.78 -7.96 5.12
N ALA A 66 -2.09 -8.10 5.21
CA ALA A 66 -2.99 -6.99 5.54
C ALA A 66 -2.72 -6.39 6.93
N LEU A 67 -2.36 -7.21 7.93
CA LEU A 67 -2.02 -6.73 9.27
C LEU A 67 -0.65 -6.04 9.34
N ILE A 68 0.32 -6.48 8.53
CA ILE A 68 1.63 -5.83 8.41
C ILE A 68 1.51 -4.42 7.82
N ASP A 69 0.49 -4.17 7.02
CA ASP A 69 0.21 -2.87 6.42
C ASP A 69 -0.22 -1.80 7.43
N ILE A 70 -0.92 -2.21 8.51
CA ILE A 70 -1.49 -1.28 9.49
C ILE A 70 -0.43 -0.40 10.18
N PRO A 71 0.68 -0.94 10.73
CA PRO A 71 1.73 -0.10 11.31
C PRO A 71 2.36 0.87 10.31
N LEU A 72 2.51 0.47 9.04
CA LEU A 72 3.05 1.34 8.00
C LEU A 72 2.09 2.51 7.74
N LEU A 73 0.80 2.19 7.55
CA LEU A 73 -0.26 3.19 7.40
C LEU A 73 -0.30 4.16 8.58
N VAL A 74 -0.20 3.69 9.82
CA VAL A 74 -0.19 4.59 10.98
C VAL A 74 1.08 5.44 11.02
N ALA A 75 2.23 4.88 10.62
CA ALA A 75 3.50 5.59 10.66
C ALA A 75 3.54 6.80 9.71
N THR A 76 2.89 6.74 8.55
CA THR A 76 2.86 7.86 7.57
C THR A 76 2.21 9.14 8.13
N TYR A 77 1.31 9.05 9.12
CA TYR A 77 0.71 10.23 9.77
C TYR A 77 1.52 10.74 10.97
N ILE A 78 2.51 10.00 11.44
CA ILE A 78 3.31 10.35 12.62
C ILE A 78 4.68 10.89 12.20
N ILE A 79 5.25 10.32 11.16
CA ILE A 79 6.56 10.67 10.62
C ILE A 79 6.47 10.81 9.10
N ASP A 80 7.31 11.69 8.55
CA ASP A 80 7.43 11.86 7.10
C ASP A 80 8.18 10.68 6.50
N ILE A 81 7.44 9.75 5.90
CA ILE A 81 8.02 8.62 5.16
C ILE A 81 8.16 9.05 3.69
N PRO A 82 9.38 9.04 3.12
CA PRO A 82 9.54 9.31 1.70
C PRO A 82 8.83 8.26 0.85
N PHE A 83 8.16 8.68 -0.22
CA PHE A 83 7.46 7.79 -1.16
C PHE A 83 8.34 6.62 -1.62
N LEU A 84 9.63 6.85 -1.88
CA LEU A 84 10.55 5.80 -2.31
C LEU A 84 10.73 4.70 -1.25
N VAL A 85 10.72 5.04 0.03
CA VAL A 85 10.84 4.06 1.13
C VAL A 85 9.60 3.18 1.19
N GLU A 86 8.42 3.78 1.08
CA GLU A 86 7.14 3.06 1.02
C GLU A 86 7.06 2.15 -0.22
N LEU A 87 7.43 2.68 -1.39
CA LEU A 87 7.49 1.91 -2.64
C LEU A 87 8.42 0.69 -2.52
N LEU A 88 9.62 0.89 -1.96
CA LEU A 88 10.59 -0.20 -1.75
C LEU A 88 10.08 -1.24 -0.76
N PHE A 89 9.36 -0.83 0.29
CA PHE A 89 8.74 -1.75 1.24
C PHE A 89 7.74 -2.68 0.54
N TYR A 90 6.80 -2.12 -0.24
CA TYR A 90 5.84 -2.92 -0.99
C TYR A 90 6.50 -3.77 -2.08
N LEU A 91 7.56 -3.28 -2.73
CA LEU A 91 8.34 -4.04 -3.70
C LEU A 91 8.99 -5.27 -3.05
N VAL A 92 9.57 -5.12 -1.85
CA VAL A 92 10.16 -6.25 -1.11
C VAL A 92 9.08 -7.29 -0.77
N ILE A 93 7.92 -6.86 -0.29
CA ILE A 93 6.78 -7.76 -0.02
C ILE A 93 6.37 -8.50 -1.30
N ALA A 94 6.20 -7.78 -2.41
CA ALA A 94 5.83 -8.35 -3.70
C ALA A 94 6.84 -9.39 -4.17
N ILE A 95 8.14 -9.12 -4.06
CA ILE A 95 9.21 -10.07 -4.41
C ILE A 95 9.17 -11.31 -3.53
N VAL A 96 9.05 -11.12 -2.20
CA VAL A 96 8.95 -12.23 -1.25
C VAL A 96 7.74 -13.10 -1.58
N ILE A 97 6.58 -12.52 -1.86
CA ILE A 97 5.39 -13.27 -2.24
C ILE A 97 5.60 -13.96 -3.59
N GLY A 98 6.11 -13.26 -4.61
CA GLY A 98 6.38 -13.82 -5.94
C GLY A 98 7.31 -15.04 -5.92
N ILE A 99 8.34 -15.04 -5.05
CA ILE A 99 9.26 -16.16 -4.86
C ILE A 99 8.57 -17.35 -4.15
N ASN A 100 7.76 -17.07 -3.13
CA ASN A 100 7.26 -18.11 -2.22
C ASN A 100 5.84 -18.61 -2.57
N ALA A 101 5.11 -17.90 -3.45
CA ALA A 101 3.70 -18.14 -3.77
C ALA A 101 3.41 -19.58 -4.19
N ASN A 102 4.13 -20.10 -5.18
CA ASN A 102 3.89 -21.47 -5.67
C ASN A 102 4.12 -22.53 -4.60
N ARG A 103 5.12 -22.33 -3.73
CA ARG A 103 5.42 -23.21 -2.59
C ARG A 103 4.33 -23.15 -1.52
N TRP A 104 3.86 -21.94 -1.19
CA TRP A 104 2.77 -21.78 -0.21
C TRP A 104 1.48 -22.41 -0.72
N TYR A 105 1.16 -22.22 -2.00
CA TYR A 105 0.00 -22.87 -2.60
C TYR A 105 0.16 -24.40 -2.66
N TYR A 106 1.36 -24.91 -2.93
CA TYR A 106 1.63 -26.35 -2.83
C TYR A 106 1.35 -26.89 -1.43
N LYS A 107 1.89 -26.25 -0.38
CA LYS A 107 1.65 -26.65 1.00
C LYS A 107 0.16 -26.62 1.36
N HIS A 108 -0.56 -25.62 0.85
CA HIS A 108 -2.01 -25.53 1.05
C HIS A 108 -2.74 -26.69 0.36
N ALA A 109 -2.45 -26.93 -0.92
CA ALA A 109 -3.01 -28.04 -1.69
C ALA A 109 -2.70 -29.40 -1.04
N PHE A 110 -1.47 -29.61 -0.59
CA PHE A 110 -1.04 -30.83 0.09
C PHE A 110 -1.83 -31.08 1.38
N LYS A 111 -2.02 -30.04 2.21
CA LYS A 111 -2.84 -30.14 3.42
C LYS A 111 -4.29 -30.47 3.11
N LEU A 112 -4.88 -29.89 2.06
CA LEU A 112 -6.24 -30.21 1.65
C LEU A 112 -6.39 -31.67 1.23
N VAL A 113 -5.43 -32.20 0.49
CA VAL A 113 -5.42 -33.62 0.10
C VAL A 113 -5.29 -34.52 1.33
N GLN A 114 -4.39 -34.22 2.26
CA GLN A 114 -4.27 -34.98 3.51
C GLN A 114 -5.58 -34.95 4.31
N SER A 115 -6.17 -33.76 4.51
CA SER A 115 -7.45 -33.64 5.22
C SER A 115 -8.61 -34.34 4.51
N ALA A 116 -8.55 -34.47 3.18
CA ALA A 116 -9.53 -35.25 2.44
C ALA A 116 -9.37 -36.75 2.70
N MET A 117 -8.14 -37.26 2.84
CA MET A 117 -7.90 -38.68 3.14
C MET A 117 -8.41 -39.10 4.52
N ASP A 118 -8.52 -38.17 5.45
CA ASP A 118 -9.11 -38.40 6.78
C ASP A 118 -10.66 -38.50 6.76
N LEU A 119 -11.29 -38.25 5.60
CA LEU A 119 -12.74 -38.33 5.42
C LEU A 119 -13.16 -39.66 4.74
N PRO A 120 -14.42 -40.10 4.94
CA PRO A 120 -15.00 -41.20 4.15
C PRO A 120 -14.84 -40.98 2.64
N GLU A 121 -14.55 -42.05 1.89
CA GLU A 121 -14.20 -42.02 0.47
C GLU A 121 -15.22 -41.21 -0.36
N GLU A 122 -16.51 -41.39 -0.07
CA GLU A 122 -17.60 -40.72 -0.77
C GLU A 122 -17.62 -39.20 -0.56
N LYS A 123 -16.96 -38.69 0.48
CA LYS A 123 -16.88 -37.25 0.80
C LYS A 123 -15.59 -36.59 0.32
N GLN A 124 -14.55 -37.36 -0.01
CA GLN A 124 -13.22 -36.80 -0.32
C GLN A 124 -13.25 -35.91 -1.55
N ILE A 125 -13.89 -36.37 -2.63
CA ILE A 125 -13.99 -35.62 -3.89
C ILE A 125 -14.78 -34.33 -3.68
N LEU A 126 -15.91 -34.40 -2.95
CA LEU A 126 -16.73 -33.22 -2.66
C LEU A 126 -15.98 -32.20 -1.81
N TYR A 127 -15.22 -32.66 -0.81
CA TYR A 127 -14.38 -31.81 0.02
C TYR A 127 -13.32 -31.08 -0.81
N LEU A 128 -12.58 -31.79 -1.67
CA LEU A 128 -11.56 -31.17 -2.54
C LEU A 128 -12.17 -30.21 -3.56
N LYS A 129 -13.38 -30.49 -4.05
CA LYS A 129 -14.12 -29.60 -4.94
C LYS A 129 -14.50 -28.28 -4.24
N ASP A 130 -14.97 -28.35 -3.00
CA ASP A 130 -15.37 -27.18 -2.22
C ASP A 130 -14.17 -26.36 -1.70
N LYS A 131 -13.20 -27.03 -1.07
CA LYS A 131 -12.07 -26.36 -0.39
C LYS A 131 -10.91 -26.04 -1.32
N GLY A 132 -10.70 -26.85 -2.36
CA GLY A 132 -9.70 -26.59 -3.39
C GLY A 132 -10.10 -25.48 -4.36
N GLY A 133 -9.39 -25.40 -5.48
CA GLY A 133 -9.69 -24.47 -6.56
C GLY A 133 -9.44 -23.02 -6.19
N THR A 134 -10.32 -22.17 -6.73
CA THR A 134 -10.22 -20.70 -6.64
C THR A 134 -11.58 -20.09 -6.35
N HIS A 135 -11.62 -18.91 -5.73
CA HIS A 135 -12.90 -18.25 -5.37
C HIS A 135 -12.90 -16.75 -5.70
N ILE A 136 -13.63 -16.37 -6.75
CA ILE A 136 -13.72 -14.97 -7.19
C ILE A 136 -14.38 -14.07 -6.14
N GLY A 137 -15.41 -14.57 -5.44
CA GLY A 137 -16.05 -13.82 -4.37
C GLY A 137 -15.11 -13.47 -3.21
N SER A 138 -14.17 -14.36 -2.83
CA SER A 138 -13.16 -14.09 -1.81
C SER A 138 -12.10 -13.11 -2.31
N LEU A 139 -11.73 -13.18 -3.60
CA LEU A 139 -10.88 -12.15 -4.23
C LEU A 139 -11.53 -10.78 -4.08
N ILE A 140 -12.77 -10.60 -4.51
CA ILE A 140 -13.43 -9.29 -4.49
C ILE A 140 -13.73 -8.87 -3.05
N GLY A 141 -14.38 -9.72 -2.27
CA GLY A 141 -14.88 -9.37 -0.93
C GLY A 141 -13.76 -9.05 0.07
N LEU A 142 -12.68 -9.84 0.10
CA LEU A 142 -11.59 -9.58 1.04
C LEU A 142 -10.79 -8.34 0.66
N ASN A 143 -10.54 -8.11 -0.63
CA ASN A 143 -9.81 -6.91 -1.08
C ASN A 143 -10.68 -5.66 -0.90
N ALA A 144 -11.98 -5.72 -1.19
CA ALA A 144 -12.91 -4.62 -0.94
C ALA A 144 -12.98 -4.28 0.56
N LEU A 145 -12.97 -5.29 1.44
CA LEU A 145 -12.93 -5.08 2.88
C LEU A 145 -11.65 -4.36 3.32
N VAL A 146 -10.49 -4.78 2.83
CA VAL A 146 -9.21 -4.13 3.14
C VAL A 146 -9.20 -2.69 2.63
N ILE A 147 -9.63 -2.45 1.39
CA ILE A 147 -9.70 -1.10 0.82
C ILE A 147 -10.64 -0.20 1.62
N ALA A 148 -11.85 -0.68 1.96
CA ALA A 148 -12.80 0.08 2.76
C ALA A 148 -12.25 0.41 4.16
N PHE A 149 -11.56 -0.55 4.78
CA PHE A 149 -10.86 -0.33 6.04
C PHE A 149 -9.76 0.73 5.89
N SER A 150 -8.90 0.62 4.87
CA SER A 150 -7.82 1.58 4.64
C SER A 150 -8.34 2.98 4.39
N ILE A 151 -9.41 3.16 3.60
CA ILE A 151 -10.05 4.47 3.40
C ILE A 151 -10.62 5.03 4.71
N GLY A 152 -11.32 4.21 5.49
CA GLY A 152 -11.87 4.66 6.78
C GLY A 152 -10.77 5.00 7.79
N ALA A 153 -9.68 4.23 7.80
CA ALA A 153 -8.51 4.49 8.63
C ALA A 153 -7.78 5.76 8.19
N ASP A 154 -7.53 5.95 6.90
CA ASP A 154 -6.93 7.15 6.31
C ASP A 154 -7.72 8.41 6.72
N TYR A 155 -9.03 8.38 6.50
CA TYR A 155 -9.92 9.46 6.91
C TYR A 155 -9.87 9.72 8.42
N GLY A 156 -9.81 8.69 9.27
CA GLY A 156 -9.72 8.88 10.72
C GLY A 156 -8.35 9.42 11.17
N LEU A 157 -7.28 8.95 10.53
CA LEU A 157 -5.89 9.29 10.88
C LEU A 157 -5.51 10.70 10.43
N SER A 158 -6.08 11.22 9.34
CA SER A 158 -5.82 12.58 8.83
C SER A 158 -6.23 13.70 9.80
N TYR A 159 -7.17 13.42 10.72
CA TYR A 159 -7.59 14.37 11.76
C TYR A 159 -6.76 14.30 13.04
N LEU A 160 -5.77 13.40 13.14
CA LEU A 160 -4.87 13.37 14.29
C LEU A 160 -4.04 14.66 14.34
N PRO A 161 -3.80 15.23 15.54
CA PRO A 161 -3.08 16.48 15.70
C PRO A 161 -1.56 16.29 15.62
N THR A 162 -1.07 15.71 14.53
CA THR A 162 0.36 15.47 14.29
C THR A 162 0.99 16.60 13.47
N LYS A 163 2.32 16.72 13.54
CA LYS A 163 3.07 17.69 12.72
C LYS A 163 2.97 17.36 11.23
N THR A 164 2.95 16.07 10.89
CA THR A 164 2.82 15.59 9.51
C THR A 164 1.46 15.98 8.96
N ASN A 165 0.35 15.71 9.66
CA ASN A 165 -0.99 16.08 9.18
C ASN A 165 -1.17 17.59 9.01
N ALA A 166 -0.66 18.39 9.96
CA ALA A 166 -0.70 19.85 9.84
C ALA A 166 -0.03 20.32 8.53
N LYS A 167 1.10 19.72 8.20
CA LYS A 167 1.89 20.04 7.01
C LYS A 167 1.23 19.51 5.73
N ASP A 168 0.70 18.30 5.78
CA ASP A 168 0.17 17.58 4.62
C ASP A 168 -1.15 18.16 4.10
N ILE A 169 -1.94 18.84 4.95
CA ILE A 169 -3.11 19.62 4.50
C ILE A 169 -2.72 20.64 3.42
N MET A 170 -1.61 21.35 3.62
CA MET A 170 -1.13 22.34 2.66
C MET A 170 -0.33 21.67 1.54
N ARG A 171 0.58 20.75 1.89
CA ARG A 171 1.48 20.12 0.92
C ARG A 171 0.75 19.35 -0.17
N TYR A 172 -0.37 18.71 0.16
CA TYR A 172 -1.18 17.96 -0.82
C TYR A 172 -2.38 18.77 -1.35
N SER A 173 -2.47 20.08 -1.07
CA SER A 173 -3.41 20.95 -1.76
C SER A 173 -2.91 21.24 -3.19
N ASP A 174 -3.80 21.72 -4.04
CA ASP A 174 -3.46 22.05 -5.43
C ASP A 174 -2.38 23.14 -5.49
N GLU A 175 -2.47 24.14 -4.62
CA GLU A 175 -1.51 25.23 -4.44
C GLU A 175 -0.17 24.70 -3.91
N GLY A 176 -0.19 23.74 -2.97
CA GLY A 176 1.01 23.08 -2.45
C GLY A 176 1.75 22.31 -3.54
N ILE A 177 1.00 21.57 -4.37
CA ILE A 177 1.54 20.85 -5.55
C ILE A 177 2.14 21.85 -6.55
N THR A 178 1.45 22.96 -6.81
CA THR A 178 1.92 24.02 -7.73
C THR A 178 3.21 24.65 -7.23
N LEU A 179 3.29 24.97 -5.94
CA LEU A 179 4.49 25.49 -5.30
C LEU A 179 5.67 24.50 -5.40
N GLU A 180 5.43 23.20 -5.20
CA GLU A 180 6.47 22.18 -5.40
C GLU A 180 6.87 22.04 -6.88
N ALA A 181 5.94 22.24 -7.83
CA ALA A 181 6.21 22.14 -9.26
C ALA A 181 6.99 23.34 -9.81
N PHE A 182 6.74 24.54 -9.30
CA PHE A 182 7.35 25.79 -9.79
C PHE A 182 8.64 26.17 -9.07
N THR A 183 9.02 25.44 -8.03
CA THR A 183 10.23 25.74 -7.28
C THR A 183 11.21 24.57 -7.21
N ASP A 184 12.49 24.91 -7.26
CA ASP A 184 13.58 23.98 -7.01
C ASP A 184 13.77 23.77 -5.50
N ASN A 185 14.03 22.52 -5.12
CA ASN A 185 14.30 22.07 -3.75
C ASN A 185 13.22 22.53 -2.73
N PRO A 186 11.93 22.23 -2.98
CA PRO A 186 10.86 22.64 -2.08
C PRO A 186 11.03 21.97 -0.71
N THR A 187 10.76 22.73 0.35
CA THR A 187 10.79 22.23 1.73
C THR A 187 9.58 22.72 2.51
N TRP A 188 8.93 21.77 3.19
CA TRP A 188 7.83 22.03 4.11
C TRP A 188 8.30 21.79 5.54
N THR A 189 8.21 22.81 6.39
CA THR A 189 8.68 22.76 7.78
C THR A 189 7.57 23.14 8.75
N TYR A 190 7.31 22.27 9.72
CA TYR A 190 6.48 22.60 10.87
C TYR A 190 7.21 23.59 11.79
N ILE A 191 6.62 24.75 12.06
CA ILE A 191 7.22 25.77 12.93
C ILE A 191 6.74 25.61 14.37
N LYS A 192 5.45 25.84 14.62
CA LYS A 192 4.85 25.78 15.96
C LYS A 192 3.33 25.61 15.87
N LYS A 193 2.71 25.34 17.02
CA LYS A 193 1.26 25.43 17.22
C LYS A 193 0.96 26.74 17.94
N GLU A 194 -0.08 27.45 17.49
CA GLU A 194 -0.63 28.63 18.17
C GLU A 194 -2.13 28.48 18.31
N ASP A 195 -2.66 28.61 19.53
CA ASP A 195 -4.08 28.49 19.86
C ASP A 195 -4.79 27.32 19.14
N ASN A 196 -5.47 27.63 18.04
CA ASN A 196 -6.31 26.74 17.25
C ASN A 196 -5.73 26.31 15.89
N HIS A 197 -4.51 26.72 15.55
CA HIS A 197 -3.86 26.44 14.27
C HIS A 197 -2.38 26.05 14.42
N HIS A 198 -1.82 25.54 13.33
CA HIS A 198 -0.39 25.21 13.23
C HIS A 198 0.24 26.06 12.14
N ILE A 199 1.46 26.55 12.40
CA ILE A 199 2.21 27.37 11.46
C ILE A 199 3.15 26.46 10.67
N ILE A 200 2.94 26.41 9.37
CA ILE A 200 3.74 25.64 8.42
C ILE A 200 4.49 26.62 7.53
N GLN A 201 5.76 26.34 7.26
CA GLN A 201 6.58 27.14 6.38
C GLN A 201 6.91 26.35 5.12
N PHE A 202 6.65 26.96 3.97
CA PHE A 202 7.20 26.56 2.68
C PHE A 202 8.46 27.37 2.37
N LYS A 203 9.44 26.72 1.73
CA LYS A 203 10.56 27.39 1.06
C LYS A 203 10.85 26.68 -0.26
N GLY A 204 11.15 27.46 -1.29
CA GLY A 204 11.61 26.97 -2.59
C GLY A 204 12.39 28.06 -3.33
N TYR A 205 13.04 27.68 -4.42
CA TYR A 205 13.64 28.63 -5.36
C TYR A 205 12.87 28.63 -6.66
N ASP A 206 12.18 29.73 -6.98
CA ASP A 206 11.54 29.91 -8.28
C ASP A 206 12.63 30.14 -9.33
N TYR A 207 12.80 29.18 -10.24
CA TYR A 207 13.82 29.27 -11.28
C TYR A 207 13.45 30.24 -12.41
N ALA A 208 12.16 30.41 -12.70
CA ALA A 208 11.69 31.28 -13.77
C ALA A 208 11.92 32.76 -13.40
N GLU A 209 11.49 33.13 -12.19
CA GLU A 209 11.64 34.50 -11.66
C GLU A 209 12.99 34.73 -10.99
N LYS A 210 13.73 33.65 -10.72
CA LYS A 210 15.04 33.63 -10.03
C LYS A 210 14.97 34.15 -8.59
N GLU A 211 13.94 33.75 -7.86
CA GLU A 211 13.63 34.28 -6.54
C GLU A 211 13.59 33.19 -5.47
N HIS A 212 14.04 33.54 -4.26
CA HIS A 212 13.81 32.69 -3.09
C HIS A 212 12.43 32.98 -2.49
N VAL A 213 11.56 31.99 -2.56
CA VAL A 213 10.20 32.04 -2.03
C VAL A 213 10.20 31.45 -0.62
N ARG A 214 9.57 32.14 0.32
CA ARG A 214 9.25 31.61 1.65
C ARG A 214 7.86 32.05 2.04
N ILE A 215 7.00 31.09 2.37
CA ILE A 215 5.61 31.35 2.73
C ILE A 215 5.31 30.75 4.10
N LEU A 216 4.57 31.45 4.93
CA LEU A 216 3.98 30.94 6.15
C LEU A 216 2.48 30.73 5.95
N PHE A 217 2.01 29.56 6.39
CA PHE A 217 0.61 29.14 6.33
C PHE A 217 0.09 28.86 7.73
N TYR A 218 -1.16 29.19 7.96
CA TYR A 218 -1.94 28.71 9.10
C TYR A 218 -2.72 27.48 8.69
N THR A 219 -2.62 26.40 9.46
CA THR A 219 -3.27 25.12 9.14
C THR A 219 -4.15 24.67 10.29
N TYR A 220 -5.39 24.30 9.95
CA TYR A 220 -6.44 23.97 10.91
C TYR A 220 -6.89 22.52 10.72
N ILE A 221 -6.22 21.58 11.41
CA ILE A 221 -6.44 20.12 11.24
C ILE A 221 -7.91 19.73 11.41
N HIS A 222 -8.61 20.29 12.41
CA HIS A 222 -10.01 19.97 12.68
C HIS A 222 -10.98 20.36 11.54
N LYS A 223 -10.59 21.35 10.72
CA LYS A 223 -11.36 21.82 9.57
C LYS A 223 -10.82 21.26 8.25
N GLN A 224 -9.61 20.68 8.25
CA GLN A 224 -8.89 20.28 7.03
C GLN A 224 -8.74 21.45 6.04
N VAL A 225 -8.43 22.64 6.57
CA VAL A 225 -8.21 23.85 5.76
C VAL A 225 -6.92 24.53 6.18
N TYR A 226 -6.43 25.40 5.32
CA TYR A 226 -5.29 26.27 5.57
C TYR A 226 -5.61 27.71 5.11
N GLU A 227 -4.78 28.65 5.53
CA GLU A 227 -4.83 30.07 5.15
C GLU A 227 -3.39 30.54 4.87
N TRP A 228 -3.20 31.33 3.81
CA TRP A 228 -1.96 32.06 3.58
C TRP A 228 -1.78 33.13 4.66
N HIS A 229 -0.53 33.35 5.11
CA HIS A 229 -0.27 34.32 6.18
C HIS A 229 0.83 35.33 5.85
N GLU A 230 2.05 34.88 5.59
CA GLU A 230 3.14 35.80 5.21
C GLU A 230 3.90 35.25 4.02
N VAL A 231 4.02 36.07 2.98
CA VAL A 231 4.82 35.78 1.79
C VAL A 231 6.10 36.60 1.82
N TYR A 232 7.22 35.94 1.56
CA TYR A 232 8.52 36.55 1.46
C TYR A 232 9.17 36.18 0.14
N ILE A 233 9.61 37.20 -0.59
CA ILE A 233 10.35 37.08 -1.83
C ILE A 233 11.74 37.66 -1.61
N ASN A 234 12.78 36.86 -1.87
CA ASN A 234 14.18 37.23 -1.65
C ASN A 234 14.45 37.76 -0.23
N GLY A 235 13.71 37.25 0.76
CA GLY A 235 13.79 37.63 2.16
C GLY A 235 13.04 38.89 2.56
N LYS A 236 12.44 39.63 1.61
CA LYS A 236 11.58 40.78 1.89
C LYS A 236 10.13 40.32 2.04
N LYS A 237 9.46 40.74 3.12
CA LYS A 237 8.02 40.50 3.30
C LYS A 237 7.25 41.32 2.27
N LEU A 238 6.33 40.68 1.56
CA LEU A 238 5.38 41.36 0.68
C LEU A 238 4.36 42.15 1.51
N SER A 239 3.83 43.23 0.95
CA SER A 239 2.61 43.87 1.46
C SER A 239 1.40 42.94 1.31
N ASP A 240 0.30 43.24 2.00
CA ASP A 240 -0.90 42.40 1.95
C ASP A 240 -1.46 42.30 0.51
N GLU A 241 -1.50 43.40 -0.24
CA GLU A 241 -1.93 43.43 -1.64
C GLU A 241 -1.00 42.61 -2.56
N GLU A 242 0.33 42.76 -2.41
CA GLU A 242 1.30 41.97 -3.17
C GLU A 242 1.24 40.46 -2.82
N ALA A 243 0.93 40.12 -1.57
CA ALA A 243 0.80 38.73 -1.14
C ALA A 243 -0.48 38.08 -1.69
N GLU A 244 -1.61 38.80 -1.69
CA GLU A 244 -2.86 38.36 -2.32
C GLU A 244 -2.68 38.15 -3.82
N GLU A 245 -2.01 39.08 -4.53
CA GLU A 245 -1.70 38.90 -5.96
C GLU A 245 -0.87 37.64 -6.23
N TYR A 246 0.11 37.34 -5.37
CA TYR A 246 0.93 36.14 -5.49
C TYR A 246 0.13 34.85 -5.21
N GLU A 247 -0.73 34.86 -4.20
CA GLU A 247 -1.65 33.75 -3.89
C GLU A 247 -2.57 33.49 -5.09
N TYR A 248 -3.22 34.52 -5.63
CA TYR A 248 -4.07 34.39 -6.82
C TYR A 248 -3.31 33.84 -8.02
N TRP A 249 -2.06 34.25 -8.21
CA TRP A 249 -1.24 33.72 -9.28
C TRP A 249 -0.95 32.22 -9.11
N ILE A 250 -0.65 31.76 -7.89
CA ILE A 250 -0.50 30.33 -7.60
C ILE A 250 -1.81 29.59 -7.84
N GLU A 251 -2.94 30.10 -7.34
CA GLU A 251 -4.26 29.51 -7.51
C GLU A 251 -4.65 29.36 -9.00
N ASP A 252 -4.44 30.38 -9.82
CA ASP A 252 -4.76 30.33 -11.26
C ASP A 252 -3.91 29.29 -12.02
N ASN A 253 -2.72 28.98 -11.50
CA ASN A 253 -1.80 28.00 -12.08
C ASN A 253 -1.94 26.58 -11.51
N THR A 254 -2.87 26.33 -10.58
CA THR A 254 -3.12 24.99 -10.00
C THR A 254 -3.50 23.90 -11.00
N TRP A 255 -3.86 24.27 -12.22
CA TRP A 255 -4.31 23.35 -13.27
C TRP A 255 -3.24 22.98 -14.30
N TYR A 256 -1.99 23.44 -14.14
CA TYR A 256 -0.86 23.18 -15.05
C TYR A 256 0.18 22.22 -14.50
#